data_AF-A0A2D1TWK9-F1
#
_entry.id   AF-A0A2D1TWK9-F1
#
_cell.length_a   1.000
_cell.length_b   1.000
_cell.length_c   1.000
_cell.angle_alpha   90.00
_cell.angle_beta   90.00
_cell.angle_gamma   90.00
#
_symmetry.space_group_name_H-M   'P 1'
#
loop_
_entity.id
_entity.type
_entity.pdbx_description
1 polymer ?
#
loop_
_entity_poly.entity_id
_entity_poly.type
_entity_poly.pdbx_seq_one_letter_code
_entity_poly.pdbx_strand_id
1 'polypeptide(L)'
;MRSQYKNIARVVKPHGRKGEVLAQPLRGLPSVLEPGMRVALTPPALKRDRFCTVVSVTDTGDGDLVSFEGIDDLTAAEGITGCYVLANRDDFELDSLDAAYTDLIGREVVDERFGSLGTIAEIMSTPANDVWVVEGDRYGEVLIPVIEQVVLDLPDTGTISVHVMDGLIDMDK
;
A
#
# COMPACT_ATOMS: atom_id res chain seq x y z
N MET A 1 -9.03 -23.71 1.61
CA MET A 1 -8.38 -22.49 1.08
C MET A 1 -7.32 -22.05 2.09
N ARG A 2 -6.10 -21.72 1.65
CA ARG A 2 -5.13 -21.06 2.54
C ARG A 2 -5.59 -19.61 2.66
N SER A 3 -6.04 -19.19 3.84
CA SER A 3 -6.33 -17.77 4.10
C SER A 3 -5.05 -16.97 3.86
N GLN A 4 -5.05 -16.16 2.81
CA GLN A 4 -3.94 -15.23 2.53
C GLN A 4 -4.22 -13.96 3.32
N TYR A 5 -3.38 -13.68 4.31
CA TYR A 5 -3.42 -12.41 5.03
C TYR A 5 -2.61 -11.37 4.27
N LYS A 6 -3.10 -10.14 4.23
CA LYS A 6 -2.44 -9.02 3.57
C LYS A 6 -2.39 -7.83 4.52
N ASN A 7 -1.26 -7.11 4.52
CA ASN A 7 -1.18 -5.83 5.20
C ASN A 7 -2.00 -4.82 4.39
N ILE A 8 -2.97 -4.16 5.02
CA ILE A 8 -3.87 -3.23 4.35
C ILE A 8 -3.64 -1.79 4.79
N ALA A 9 -3.18 -1.58 6.02
CA ALA A 9 -2.92 -0.25 6.57
C ALA A 9 -1.76 -0.28 7.57
N ARG A 10 -1.28 0.91 7.96
CA ARG A 10 -0.33 1.13 9.03
C ARG A 10 -0.87 2.16 10.01
N VAL A 11 -0.77 1.86 11.30
CA VAL A 11 -1.10 2.81 12.37
C VAL A 11 -0.01 3.87 12.43
N VAL A 12 -0.38 5.14 12.23
CA VAL A 12 0.56 6.27 12.11
C VAL A 12 0.74 7.00 13.42
N LYS A 13 -0.37 7.31 14.11
CA LYS A 13 -0.35 8.06 15.37
C LYS A 13 -1.66 7.90 16.14
N PRO A 14 -1.65 8.11 17.47
CA PRO A 14 -2.87 8.22 18.26
C PRO A 14 -3.72 9.43 17.85
N HIS A 15 -5.01 9.35 18.14
CA HIS A 15 -5.97 10.43 18.01
C HIS A 15 -6.84 10.50 19.29
N GLY A 16 -7.01 11.72 19.83
CA GLY A 16 -7.81 11.91 21.03
C GLY A 16 -7.28 11.17 22.27
N ARG A 17 -8.18 10.81 23.19
CA ARG A 17 -7.86 10.16 24.48
C ARG A 17 -8.54 8.80 24.67
N LYS A 18 -9.38 8.38 23.72
CA LYS A 18 -10.23 7.18 23.82
C LYS A 18 -9.68 5.98 23.03
N GLY A 19 -8.39 6.01 22.71
CA GLY A 19 -7.71 4.92 21.99
C GLY A 19 -7.86 4.92 20.47
N GLU A 20 -8.55 5.91 19.89
CA GLU A 20 -8.58 6.13 18.44
C GLU A 20 -7.18 6.33 17.88
N VAL A 21 -6.95 5.88 16.65
CA VAL A 21 -5.70 6.08 15.91
C VAL A 21 -5.97 6.54 14.48
N LEU A 22 -5.02 7.28 13.91
CA LEU A 22 -4.95 7.46 12.47
C LEU A 22 -4.24 6.25 11.86
N ALA A 23 -4.92 5.52 10.99
CA ALA A 23 -4.37 4.46 10.17
C ALA A 23 -4.31 4.93 8.71
N GLN A 24 -3.18 4.69 8.03
CA GLN A 24 -3.04 4.99 6.61
C GLN A 24 -3.06 3.70 5.81
N PRO A 25 -3.81 3.63 4.70
CA PRO A 25 -3.67 2.55 3.73
C PRO A 25 -2.21 2.40 3.30
N LEU A 26 -1.79 1.17 3.01
CA LEU A 26 -0.47 0.99 2.39
C LEU A 26 -0.46 1.57 0.98
N ARG A 27 0.71 1.98 0.51
CA ARG A 27 0.87 2.55 -0.84
C ARG A 27 0.23 1.63 -1.89
N GLY A 28 -0.59 2.23 -2.75
CA GLY A 28 -1.32 1.51 -3.81
C GLY A 28 -2.54 0.72 -3.33
N LEU A 29 -2.96 0.84 -2.07
CA LEU A 29 -4.22 0.29 -1.57
C LEU A 29 -5.21 1.41 -1.23
N PRO A 30 -6.50 1.24 -1.56
CA PRO A 30 -7.53 2.11 -1.02
C PRO A 30 -7.73 1.85 0.48
N SER A 31 -8.47 2.75 1.15
CA SER A 31 -9.02 2.44 2.46
C SER A 31 -10.04 1.31 2.31
N VAL A 32 -9.77 0.19 2.96
CA VAL A 32 -10.61 -1.02 2.95
C VAL A 32 -11.02 -1.44 4.36
N LEU A 33 -10.76 -0.61 5.36
CA LEU A 33 -11.12 -0.91 6.75
C LEU A 33 -12.60 -0.63 6.96
N GLU A 34 -13.32 -1.62 7.50
CA GLU A 34 -14.73 -1.50 7.84
C GLU A 34 -14.98 -1.94 9.30
N PRO A 35 -15.96 -1.32 9.99
CA PRO A 35 -16.41 -1.79 11.29
C PRO A 35 -16.83 -3.27 11.25
N GLY A 36 -16.38 -4.05 12.23
CA GLY A 36 -16.64 -5.48 12.34
C GLY A 36 -15.57 -6.39 11.72
N MET A 37 -14.64 -5.85 10.93
CA MET A 37 -13.52 -6.64 10.40
C MET A 37 -12.65 -7.20 11.53
N ARG A 38 -12.28 -8.48 11.40
CA ARG A 38 -11.32 -9.13 12.31
C ARG A 38 -9.92 -9.01 11.74
N VAL A 39 -9.10 -8.16 12.35
CA VAL A 39 -7.74 -7.84 11.88
C VAL A 39 -6.68 -8.30 12.86
N ALA A 40 -5.44 -8.34 12.39
CA ALA A 40 -4.26 -8.56 13.23
C ALA A 40 -3.34 -7.35 13.21
N LEU A 41 -2.85 -6.93 14.39
CA LEU A 41 -1.84 -5.89 14.51
C LEU A 41 -0.44 -6.54 14.56
N THR A 42 0.47 -6.12 13.68
CA THR A 42 1.84 -6.65 13.58
C THR A 42 2.91 -5.56 13.58
N PRO A 43 4.06 -5.73 14.28
CA PRO A 43 4.41 -6.89 15.10
C PRO A 43 3.48 -7.03 16.32
N PRO A 44 3.21 -8.28 16.77
CA PRO A 44 2.36 -8.48 17.93
C PRO A 44 3.03 -7.92 19.19
N ALA A 45 2.27 -7.26 20.04
CA ALA A 45 2.76 -6.85 21.34
C ALA A 45 2.93 -8.08 22.25
N LEU A 46 3.95 -8.07 23.12
CA LEU A 46 4.29 -9.20 23.99
C LEU A 46 3.14 -9.62 24.95
N LYS A 47 2.21 -8.72 25.25
CA LYS A 47 1.14 -8.90 26.25
C LYS A 47 -0.26 -8.57 25.72
N ARG A 48 -0.47 -8.54 24.40
CA ARG A 48 -1.78 -8.30 23.79
C ARG A 48 -2.11 -9.43 22.84
N ASP A 49 -3.39 -9.78 22.74
CA ASP A 49 -3.87 -10.58 21.63
C ASP A 49 -3.52 -9.91 20.30
N ARG A 50 -3.02 -10.74 19.36
CA ARG A 50 -2.64 -10.27 18.04
C ARG A 50 -3.85 -9.80 17.23
N PHE A 51 -4.99 -10.45 17.42
CA PHE A 51 -6.21 -10.19 16.69
C PHE A 51 -7.15 -9.30 17.50
N CYS A 52 -7.78 -8.35 16.82
CA CYS A 52 -8.83 -7.50 17.38
C CYS A 52 -9.89 -7.20 16.31
N THR A 53 -11.03 -6.69 16.77
CA THR A 53 -12.12 -6.26 15.90
C THR A 53 -12.00 -4.75 15.64
N VAL A 54 -12.24 -4.32 14.41
CA VAL A 54 -12.41 -2.90 14.07
C VAL A 54 -13.77 -2.44 14.63
N VAL A 55 -13.77 -1.44 15.50
CA VAL A 55 -14.99 -0.94 16.16
C VAL A 55 -15.63 0.20 15.37
N SER A 56 -14.82 1.13 14.87
CA SER A 56 -15.29 2.26 14.08
C SER A 56 -14.21 2.66 13.08
N VAL A 57 -14.66 3.20 11.93
CA VAL A 57 -13.80 3.77 10.89
C VAL A 57 -14.43 5.08 10.44
N THR A 58 -13.62 6.11 10.26
CA THR A 58 -14.03 7.38 9.66
C THR A 58 -12.94 7.87 8.74
N ASP A 59 -13.22 7.91 7.45
CA ASP A 59 -12.33 8.47 6.44
C ASP A 59 -12.17 9.99 6.66
N THR A 60 -10.93 10.46 6.67
CA THR A 60 -10.57 11.87 6.84
C THR A 60 -9.89 12.48 5.61
N GLY A 61 -9.74 11.73 4.52
CA GLY A 61 -8.97 12.10 3.32
C GLY A 61 -7.46 11.87 3.46
N ASP A 62 -6.90 12.08 4.65
CA ASP A 62 -5.47 11.85 4.96
C ASP A 62 -5.19 10.43 5.53
N GLY A 63 -6.24 9.60 5.58
CA GLY A 63 -6.28 8.27 6.20
C GLY A 63 -7.57 8.04 7.00
N ASP A 64 -7.64 6.90 7.68
CA ASP A 64 -8.79 6.51 8.48
C ASP A 64 -8.55 6.78 9.97
N LEU A 65 -9.54 7.40 10.64
CA LEU A 65 -9.64 7.36 12.09
C LEU A 65 -10.31 6.05 12.49
N VAL A 66 -9.58 5.23 13.25
CA VAL A 66 -9.98 3.85 13.57
C VAL A 66 -9.97 3.61 15.07
N SER A 67 -11.01 2.95 15.57
CA SER A 67 -11.03 2.35 16.91
C SER A 67 -10.90 0.84 16.81
N PHE A 68 -10.06 0.23 17.64
CA PHE A 68 -9.92 -1.22 17.73
C PHE A 68 -10.39 -1.72 19.10
N GLU A 69 -11.03 -2.89 19.12
CA GLU A 69 -11.45 -3.54 20.36
C GLU A 69 -10.25 -3.77 21.30
N GLY A 70 -10.35 -3.32 22.55
CA GLY A 70 -9.30 -3.42 23.56
C GLY A 70 -8.22 -2.34 23.48
N ILE A 71 -8.38 -1.34 22.61
CA ILE A 71 -7.53 -0.15 22.53
C ILE A 71 -8.39 1.06 22.94
N ASP A 72 -8.56 1.25 24.25
CA ASP A 72 -9.57 2.16 24.80
C ASP A 72 -9.00 3.47 25.37
N ASP A 73 -7.67 3.63 25.36
CA ASP A 73 -6.98 4.81 25.88
C ASP A 73 -5.75 5.20 25.05
N LEU A 74 -5.24 6.41 25.33
CA LEU A 74 -4.06 6.95 24.63
C LEU A 74 -2.83 6.05 24.77
N THR A 75 -2.59 5.44 25.93
CA THR A 75 -1.42 4.59 26.17
C THR A 75 -1.49 3.31 25.34
N ALA A 76 -2.68 2.70 25.22
CA ALA A 76 -2.92 1.56 24.35
C ALA A 76 -2.71 1.92 22.88
N ALA A 77 -3.19 3.09 22.45
CA ALA A 77 -3.00 3.62 21.09
C ALA A 77 -1.52 3.90 20.76
N GLU A 78 -0.78 4.50 21.68
CA GLU A 78 0.67 4.68 21.56
C GLU A 78 1.38 3.34 21.41
N GLY A 79 0.94 2.32 22.15
CA GLY A 79 1.47 0.96 22.08
C GLY A 79 1.23 0.22 20.76
N ILE A 80 0.36 0.73 19.88
CA ILE A 80 0.14 0.18 18.52
C ILE A 80 0.68 1.07 17.40
N THR A 81 1.22 2.23 17.74
CA THR A 81 1.78 3.13 16.73
C THR A 81 2.92 2.44 15.98
N GLY A 82 2.87 2.51 14.65
CA GLY A 82 3.81 1.83 13.76
C GLY A 82 3.44 0.39 13.40
N CYS A 83 2.45 -0.22 14.05
CA CYS A 83 1.95 -1.54 13.67
C CYS A 83 1.26 -1.51 12.30
N TYR A 84 1.40 -2.58 11.51
CA TYR A 84 0.56 -2.85 10.36
C TYR A 84 -0.74 -3.51 10.80
N VAL A 85 -1.80 -3.23 10.04
CA VAL A 85 -3.11 -3.86 10.15
C VAL A 85 -3.20 -4.91 9.05
N LEU A 86 -3.37 -6.18 9.44
CA LEU A 86 -3.51 -7.32 8.53
C LEU A 86 -4.95 -7.80 8.54
N ALA A 87 -5.53 -7.96 7.35
CA ALA A 87 -6.83 -8.58 7.16
C ALA A 87 -6.71 -9.87 6.35
N ASN A 88 -7.66 -10.77 6.50
CA ASN A 88 -7.81 -11.88 5.57
C ASN A 88 -8.25 -11.31 4.21
N ARG A 89 -7.69 -11.81 3.11
CA ARG A 89 -8.03 -11.34 1.76
C ARG A 89 -9.52 -11.47 1.43
N ASP A 90 -10.20 -12.44 2.04
CA ASP A 90 -11.64 -12.67 1.84
C ASP A 90 -12.52 -11.68 2.62
N ASP A 91 -11.95 -10.86 3.53
CA ASP A 91 -12.70 -9.94 4.39
C ASP A 91 -12.84 -8.54 3.78
N PHE A 92 -12.22 -8.28 2.63
CA PHE A 92 -12.32 -7.00 1.93
C PHE A 92 -12.30 -7.17 0.42
N GLU A 93 -13.03 -6.31 -0.28
CA GLU A 93 -12.97 -6.23 -1.74
C GLU A 93 -11.95 -5.20 -2.17
N LEU A 94 -11.28 -5.49 -3.28
CA LEU A 94 -10.48 -4.53 -4.02
C LEU A 94 -11.11 -4.49 -5.39
N ASP A 95 -11.30 -3.30 -5.94
CA ASP A 95 -11.73 -3.17 -7.32
C ASP A 95 -10.72 -3.90 -8.22
N SER A 96 -11.16 -4.40 -9.38
CA SER A 96 -10.28 -5.17 -10.28
C SER A 96 -8.99 -4.41 -10.62
N LEU A 97 -9.10 -3.09 -10.65
CA LEU A 97 -8.01 -2.16 -10.89
C LEU A 97 -7.03 -2.13 -9.71
N ASP A 98 -7.52 -1.99 -8.48
CA ASP A 98 -6.71 -2.00 -7.24
C ASP A 98 -6.07 -3.36 -6.93
N ALA A 99 -6.77 -4.44 -7.24
CA ALA A 99 -6.24 -5.80 -7.12
C ALA A 99 -5.06 -6.00 -8.07
N ALA A 100 -5.21 -5.59 -9.34
CA ALA A 100 -4.13 -5.61 -10.31
C ALA A 100 -2.95 -4.74 -9.86
N TYR A 101 -3.20 -3.54 -9.33
CA TYR A 101 -2.15 -2.65 -8.84
C TYR A 101 -1.30 -3.25 -7.73
N THR A 102 -1.90 -3.98 -6.80
CA THR A 102 -1.09 -4.57 -5.72
C THR A 102 -0.14 -5.64 -6.25
N ASP A 103 -0.57 -6.42 -7.24
CA ASP A 103 0.27 -7.47 -7.82
C ASP A 103 1.43 -6.87 -8.65
N LEU A 104 1.38 -5.57 -8.96
CA LEU A 104 2.46 -4.85 -9.64
C LEU A 104 3.54 -4.33 -8.69
N ILE A 105 3.21 -4.01 -7.44
CA ILE A 105 4.19 -3.48 -6.48
C ILE A 105 5.31 -4.50 -6.25
N GLY A 106 6.55 -4.06 -6.37
CA GLY A 106 7.75 -4.88 -6.25
C GLY A 106 8.18 -5.61 -7.53
N ARG A 107 7.41 -5.50 -8.63
CA ARG A 107 7.82 -6.07 -9.92
C ARG A 107 8.93 -5.25 -10.55
N GLU A 108 9.89 -5.96 -11.14
CA GLU A 108 11.01 -5.36 -11.87
C GLU A 108 10.53 -4.74 -13.18
N VAL A 109 11.04 -3.55 -13.50
CA VAL A 109 10.76 -2.82 -14.73
C VAL A 109 12.06 -2.65 -15.52
N VAL A 110 12.03 -3.06 -16.78
CA VAL A 110 13.16 -3.00 -17.71
C VAL A 110 12.77 -2.18 -18.93
N ASP A 111 13.64 -1.25 -19.29
CA ASP A 111 13.53 -0.47 -20.51
C ASP A 111 14.42 -1.06 -21.62
N GLU A 112 13.92 -1.03 -22.86
CA GLU A 112 14.65 -1.58 -24.02
C GLU A 112 16.01 -0.89 -24.29
N ARG A 113 16.15 0.38 -23.92
CA ARG A 113 17.34 1.21 -24.13
C ARG A 113 18.18 1.36 -22.86
N PHE A 114 17.55 1.55 -21.71
CA PHE A 114 18.23 1.85 -20.45
C PHE A 114 18.51 0.61 -19.59
N GLY A 115 17.89 -0.52 -19.90
CA GLY A 115 17.98 -1.75 -19.12
C GLY A 115 17.12 -1.67 -17.86
N SER A 116 17.56 -2.33 -16.78
CA SER A 116 16.83 -2.32 -15.50
C SER A 116 16.67 -0.89 -14.96
N LEU A 117 15.42 -0.47 -14.79
CA LEU A 117 15.07 0.80 -14.17
C LEU A 117 14.91 0.66 -12.65
N GLY A 118 14.47 -0.50 -12.18
CA GLY A 118 14.21 -0.76 -10.76
C GLY A 118 12.95 -1.58 -10.54
N THR A 119 12.32 -1.40 -9.38
CA THR A 119 11.05 -2.05 -9.04
C THR A 119 9.94 -1.02 -8.81
N ILE A 120 8.69 -1.37 -9.16
CA ILE A 120 7.53 -0.51 -8.89
C ILE A 120 7.37 -0.37 -7.36
N ALA A 121 7.60 0.82 -6.84
CA ALA A 121 7.43 1.16 -5.43
C ALA A 121 6.02 1.66 -5.12
N GLU A 122 5.38 2.32 -6.08
CA GLU A 122 4.06 2.94 -5.93
C GLU A 122 3.35 3.09 -7.27
N ILE A 123 2.02 3.16 -7.23
CA ILE A 123 1.17 3.54 -8.36
C ILE A 123 0.37 4.77 -7.95
N MET A 124 0.57 5.87 -8.68
CA MET A 124 -0.12 7.13 -8.48
C MET A 124 -1.26 7.25 -9.49
N SER A 125 -2.50 7.28 -9.01
CA SER A 125 -3.64 7.57 -9.87
C SER A 125 -3.75 9.06 -10.13
N THR A 126 -3.81 9.44 -11.41
CA THR A 126 -4.04 10.82 -11.85
C THR A 126 -5.31 10.91 -12.68
N PRO A 127 -5.90 12.11 -12.91
CA PRO A 127 -7.09 12.25 -13.75
C PRO A 127 -6.88 11.82 -15.21
N ALA A 128 -5.64 11.76 -15.68
CA ALA A 128 -5.32 11.41 -17.06
C ALA A 128 -4.95 9.93 -17.20
N ASN A 129 -3.85 9.52 -16.58
CA ASN A 129 -3.36 8.13 -16.61
C ASN A 129 -2.67 7.83 -15.28
N ASP A 130 -2.61 6.56 -14.90
CA ASP A 130 -1.78 6.16 -13.75
C ASP A 130 -0.30 6.39 -14.05
N VAL A 131 0.48 6.56 -13.00
CA VAL A 131 1.93 6.71 -13.06
C VAL A 131 2.55 5.71 -12.10
N TRP A 132 3.40 4.83 -12.60
CA TRP A 132 4.24 3.97 -11.78
C TRP A 132 5.45 4.75 -11.28
N VAL A 133 5.68 4.70 -9.97
CA VAL A 133 6.91 5.17 -9.34
C VAL A 133 7.85 3.98 -9.26
N VAL A 134 8.93 4.01 -10.03
CA VAL A 134 9.94 2.95 -10.06
C VAL A 134 11.19 3.44 -9.34
N GLU A 135 11.62 2.70 -8.33
CA GLU A 135 12.85 2.99 -7.58
C GLU A 135 13.95 2.00 -7.99
N GLY A 136 15.11 2.53 -8.38
CA GLY A 136 16.30 1.74 -8.67
C GLY A 136 17.61 2.47 -8.39
N ASP A 137 18.68 1.71 -8.18
CA ASP A 137 19.96 2.26 -7.76
C ASP A 137 20.62 3.17 -8.80
N ARG A 138 20.40 2.88 -10.10
CA ARG A 138 21.09 3.55 -11.20
C ARG A 138 20.50 4.90 -11.57
N TYR A 139 19.17 4.98 -11.61
CA TYR A 139 18.45 6.16 -12.09
C TYR A 139 17.68 6.87 -10.97
N GLY A 140 17.67 6.30 -9.76
CA GLY A 140 16.87 6.79 -8.66
C GLY A 140 15.39 6.51 -8.88
N GLU A 141 14.55 7.49 -8.57
CA GLU A 141 13.12 7.45 -8.81
C GLU A 141 12.81 7.82 -10.28
N VAL A 142 12.07 6.96 -10.97
CA VAL A 142 11.61 7.14 -12.36
C VAL A 142 10.09 7.06 -12.38
N LEU A 143 9.44 8.09 -12.93
CA LEU A 143 7.99 8.14 -13.09
C LEU A 143 7.59 7.64 -14.48
N ILE A 144 6.84 6.55 -14.54
CA ILE A 144 6.46 5.89 -15.79
C ILE A 144 4.94 6.03 -15.98
N PRO A 145 4.46 6.84 -16.94
CA PRO A 145 3.04 6.92 -17.23
C PRO A 145 2.54 5.62 -17.85
N VAL A 146 1.41 5.11 -17.35
CA VAL A 146 0.79 3.86 -17.80
C VAL A 146 -0.05 4.15 -19.04
N ILE A 147 0.63 4.20 -20.19
CA ILE A 147 0.02 4.40 -21.51
C ILE A 147 0.58 3.37 -22.49
N GLU A 148 -0.18 3.04 -23.53
CA GLU A 148 0.18 2.03 -24.54
C GLU A 148 1.54 2.28 -25.22
N GLN A 149 1.98 3.54 -25.28
CA GLN A 149 3.24 3.92 -25.90
C GLN A 149 4.46 3.66 -25.00
N VAL A 150 4.24 3.51 -23.70
CA VAL A 150 5.28 3.39 -22.69
C VAL A 150 5.33 2.00 -22.09
N VAL A 151 4.19 1.35 -21.85
CA VAL A 151 4.15 -0.03 -21.35
C VAL A 151 4.06 -0.98 -22.55
N LEU A 152 5.16 -1.67 -22.84
CA LEU A 152 5.26 -2.55 -24.02
C LEU A 152 4.74 -3.96 -23.73
N ASP A 153 5.09 -4.51 -22.57
CA ASP A 153 4.66 -5.83 -22.14
C ASP A 153 4.43 -5.88 -20.63
N LEU A 154 3.28 -6.43 -20.24
CA LEU A 154 2.84 -6.59 -18.85
C LEU A 154 2.39 -8.04 -18.64
N PRO A 155 3.33 -8.99 -18.49
CA PRO A 155 2.96 -10.38 -18.30
C PRO A 155 2.29 -10.60 -16.94
N ASP A 156 1.52 -11.68 -16.78
CA ASP A 156 0.88 -12.02 -15.50
C ASP A 156 1.91 -12.19 -14.36
N THR A 157 3.12 -12.64 -14.69
CA THR A 157 4.24 -12.80 -13.75
C THR A 157 5.56 -12.42 -14.41
N GLY A 158 6.53 -11.94 -13.62
CA GLY A 158 7.88 -11.64 -14.10
C GLY A 158 8.12 -10.15 -14.38
N THR A 159 9.16 -9.86 -15.14
CA THR A 159 9.62 -8.50 -15.46
C THR A 159 8.65 -7.80 -16.42
N ILE A 160 8.47 -6.49 -16.22
CA ILE A 160 7.64 -5.61 -17.04
C ILE A 160 8.54 -4.87 -18.02
N SER A 161 8.17 -4.81 -19.30
CA SER A 161 8.95 -4.12 -20.33
C SER A 161 8.32 -2.78 -20.70
N VAL A 162 9.16 -1.74 -20.74
CA VAL A 162 8.75 -0.37 -21.04
C VAL A 162 9.62 0.28 -22.11
N HIS A 163 9.09 1.37 -22.67
CA HIS A 163 9.80 2.31 -23.52
C HIS A 163 9.66 3.73 -22.95
N VAL A 164 10.64 4.15 -22.17
CA VAL A 164 10.66 5.46 -21.53
C VAL A 164 11.01 6.55 -22.56
N MET A 165 10.15 7.56 -22.63
CA MET A 165 10.37 8.74 -23.49
C MET A 165 11.58 9.57 -23.04
N ASP A 166 12.21 10.26 -23.99
CA ASP A 166 13.32 11.18 -23.70
C ASP A 166 12.89 12.26 -22.69
N GLY A 167 13.73 12.47 -21.66
CA GLY A 167 13.52 13.48 -20.61
C GLY A 167 12.82 12.98 -19.35
N LEU A 168 12.37 11.72 -19.30
CA LEU A 168 11.84 11.10 -18.07
C LEU A 168 12.93 10.55 -17.14
N ILE A 169 14.11 10.25 -17.68
CA ILE A 169 15.28 9.82 -16.91
C ILE A 169 16.31 10.95 -16.97
N ASP A 170 16.66 11.44 -15.79
CA ASP A 170 17.76 12.39 -15.63
C ASP A 170 19.08 11.62 -15.68
N MET A 171 19.88 11.84 -16.73
CA MET A 171 21.15 11.15 -16.94
C MET A 171 22.34 11.86 -16.26
N ASP A 172 22.10 12.97 -15.56
CA ASP A 172 23.15 13.80 -14.95
C ASP A 172 23.38 13.52 -13.45
N LYS A 173 22.89 12.39 -12.91
CA LYS A 173 23.14 11.95 -11.53
C LYS A 173 24.26 10.92 -11.39
#